data_AF-C2BFR9-F1
#
_entry.id   AF-C2BFR9-F1
#
_cell.length_a   1.000
_cell.length_b   1.000
_cell.length_c   1.000
_cell.angle_alpha   90.00
_cell.angle_beta   90.00
_cell.angle_gamma   90.00
#
_symmetry.space_group_name_H-M   'P 1'
#
loop_
_entity.id
_entity.type
_entity.pdbx_description
1 polymer ?
#
loop_
_entity_poly.entity_id
_entity_poly.type
_entity_poly.pdbx_seq_one_letter_code
_entity_poly.pdbx_strand_id
1 'polypeptide(L)'
;MTSLKDFVLRENDIERNGHIYCKVCGKRVDGELLDLGFTKFIPRIKCECEIKRDKENAEREILTRISSLKRDCFSSPLQHQYTFEKFLNEKGQAYKVAYNYAKSFEQMKKDNVGLLFYGDVGSGKTYLACSIANELI
;
A
#
# COMPACT_ATOMS: atom_id res chain seq x y z
N MET A 1 20.07 -28.31 -29.31
CA MET A 1 19.60 -28.66 -27.95
C MET A 1 19.98 -27.51 -27.04
N THR A 2 19.04 -26.60 -26.78
CA THR A 2 19.28 -25.40 -25.96
C THR A 2 19.51 -25.85 -24.53
N SER A 3 20.74 -25.69 -24.05
CA SER A 3 21.14 -26.13 -22.74
C SER A 3 20.39 -25.34 -21.67
N LEU A 4 19.40 -25.96 -21.02
CA LEU A 4 18.65 -25.43 -19.86
C LEU A 4 19.51 -25.20 -18.60
N LYS A 5 20.84 -25.39 -18.70
CA LYS A 5 21.78 -25.35 -17.57
C LYS A 5 21.79 -24.00 -16.81
N ASP A 6 21.29 -22.94 -17.41
CA ASP A 6 21.33 -21.58 -16.82
C ASP A 6 19.98 -21.11 -16.24
N PHE A 7 18.91 -21.92 -16.30
CA PHE A 7 17.63 -21.56 -15.67
C PHE A 7 17.52 -22.11 -14.24
N VAL A 8 17.31 -21.23 -13.28
CA VAL A 8 17.13 -21.60 -11.87
C VAL A 8 15.71 -22.14 -11.65
N LEU A 9 15.62 -23.46 -11.49
CA LEU A 9 14.38 -24.16 -11.12
C LEU A 9 13.99 -23.87 -9.66
N ARG A 10 12.72 -23.58 -9.44
CA ARG A 10 12.06 -23.44 -8.15
C ARG A 10 11.26 -24.70 -7.82
N GLU A 11 10.90 -24.87 -6.56
CA GLU A 11 10.14 -26.02 -6.06
C GLU A 11 8.85 -26.29 -6.86
N ASN A 12 8.16 -25.22 -7.26
CA ASN A 12 6.92 -25.27 -8.03
C ASN A 12 7.09 -25.35 -9.55
N ASP A 13 8.28 -25.64 -10.06
CA ASP A 13 8.50 -25.79 -11.50
C ASP A 13 8.58 -27.24 -11.93
N ILE A 14 8.16 -27.50 -13.18
CA ILE A 14 8.32 -28.78 -13.85
C ILE A 14 8.82 -28.55 -15.28
N GLU A 15 9.83 -29.31 -15.68
CA GLU A 15 10.31 -29.33 -17.05
C GLU A 15 9.45 -30.28 -17.90
N ARG A 16 8.99 -29.81 -19.07
CA ARG A 16 8.27 -30.61 -20.06
C ARG A 16 8.71 -30.16 -21.46
N ASN A 17 9.13 -31.10 -22.30
CA ASN A 17 9.50 -30.83 -23.71
C ASN A 17 10.53 -29.70 -23.88
N GLY A 18 11.51 -29.58 -22.98
CA GLY A 18 12.55 -28.54 -23.04
C GLY A 18 12.10 -27.13 -22.60
N HIS A 19 10.90 -27.02 -22.02
CA HIS A 19 10.36 -25.79 -21.44
C HIS A 19 9.99 -26.01 -19.97
N ILE A 20 9.86 -24.92 -19.23
CA ILE A 20 9.62 -24.94 -17.79
C ILE A 20 8.23 -24.40 -17.53
N TYR A 21 7.44 -25.16 -16.78
CA TYR A 21 6.06 -24.84 -16.47
C TYR A 21 5.86 -24.74 -14.97
N CYS A 22 4.94 -23.89 -14.54
CA CYS A 22 4.49 -23.86 -13.16
C CYS A 22 3.62 -25.09 -12.85
N LYS A 23 3.95 -25.85 -11.80
CA LYS A 23 3.15 -27.00 -11.31
C LYS A 23 1.73 -26.61 -10.88
N VAL A 24 1.54 -25.36 -10.44
CA VAL A 24 0.26 -24.88 -9.90
C VAL A 24 -0.71 -24.49 -11.01
N CYS A 25 -0.30 -23.64 -11.94
CA CYS A 25 -1.20 -23.13 -13.00
C CYS A 25 -0.91 -23.70 -14.39
N GLY A 26 0.12 -24.54 -14.56
CA GLY A 26 0.47 -25.18 -15.83
C GLY A 26 1.01 -24.24 -16.91
N LYS A 27 1.24 -22.95 -16.60
CA LYS A 27 1.75 -21.97 -17.57
C LYS A 27 3.26 -22.05 -17.70
N ARG A 28 3.76 -21.75 -18.89
CA ARG A 28 5.19 -21.65 -19.19
C ARG A 28 5.80 -20.47 -18.40
N VAL A 29 6.94 -20.72 -17.75
CA VAL A 29 7.66 -19.74 -16.90
C VAL A 29 9.06 -19.44 -17.41
N ASP A 30 9.57 -20.17 -18.40
CA ASP A 30 10.78 -19.82 -19.14
C ASP A 30 10.45 -18.92 -20.35
N GLY A 31 11.24 -17.87 -20.53
CA GLY A 31 11.20 -17.04 -21.73
C GLY A 31 12.09 -17.57 -22.84
N GLU A 32 12.35 -16.72 -23.83
CA GLU A 32 13.29 -17.01 -24.90
C GLU A 32 14.73 -16.72 -24.46
N LEU A 33 15.71 -17.44 -25.03
CA LEU A 33 17.12 -17.22 -24.73
C LEU A 33 17.50 -15.78 -25.11
N LEU A 34 17.92 -15.01 -24.11
CA LEU A 34 18.42 -13.65 -24.30
C LEU A 34 19.95 -13.68 -24.36
N ASP A 35 20.52 -13.13 -25.43
CA ASP A 35 21.95 -12.96 -25.62
C ASP A 35 22.30 -11.47 -25.53
N LEU A 36 22.98 -11.07 -24.45
CA LEU A 36 23.44 -9.70 -24.24
C LEU A 36 24.91 -9.51 -24.68
N GLY A 37 25.49 -10.48 -25.40
CA GLY A 37 26.87 -10.44 -25.91
C GLY A 37 27.93 -10.83 -24.87
N PHE A 38 27.77 -10.43 -23.61
CA PHE A 38 28.65 -10.82 -22.48
C PHE A 38 28.05 -11.94 -21.62
N THR A 39 26.75 -12.18 -21.71
CA THR A 39 26.06 -13.25 -20.99
C THR A 39 24.85 -13.73 -21.77
N LYS A 40 24.55 -15.02 -21.64
CA LYS A 40 23.37 -15.68 -22.19
C LYS A 40 22.57 -16.25 -21.03
N PHE A 41 21.27 -15.96 -20.99
CA PHE A 41 20.40 -16.53 -19.97
C PHE A 41 18.96 -16.63 -20.47
N ILE A 42 18.19 -17.48 -19.80
CA ILE A 42 16.76 -17.63 -20.08
C ILE A 42 16.02 -16.86 -18.98
N PRO A 43 15.30 -15.76 -19.31
CA PRO A 43 14.57 -14.99 -18.31
C PRO A 43 13.38 -15.81 -17.78
N ARG A 44 13.07 -15.62 -16.50
CA ARG A 44 11.83 -16.14 -15.93
C ARG A 44 10.67 -15.19 -16.22
N ILE A 45 9.58 -15.74 -16.71
CA ILE A 45 8.29 -15.08 -16.85
C ILE A 45 7.43 -15.41 -15.63
N LYS A 46 6.89 -14.36 -14.98
CA LYS A 46 5.96 -14.56 -13.86
C LYS A 46 4.66 -15.17 -14.37
N CYS A 47 4.26 -16.30 -13.78
CA CYS A 47 2.94 -16.85 -14.01
C CYS A 47 1.88 -16.09 -13.18
N GLU A 48 0.60 -16.37 -13.44
CA GLU A 48 -0.52 -15.74 -12.72
C GLU A 48 -0.46 -15.95 -11.21
N CYS A 49 0.03 -17.10 -10.74
CA CYS A 49 0.20 -17.36 -9.31
C CYS A 49 1.19 -16.38 -8.66
N GLU A 50 2.32 -16.11 -9.32
CA GLU A 50 3.32 -15.16 -8.84
C GLU A 50 2.77 -13.74 -8.88
N ILE A 51 2.11 -13.34 -9.97
CA ILE A 51 1.50 -12.01 -10.10
C ILE A 51 0.45 -11.79 -9.01
N LYS A 52 -0.41 -12.78 -8.74
CA LYS A 52 -1.42 -12.69 -7.68
C LYS A 52 -0.76 -12.56 -6.31
N ARG A 53 0.24 -13.39 -6.01
CA ARG A 53 0.97 -13.34 -4.74
C ARG A 53 1.67 -12.00 -4.53
N ASP A 54 2.30 -11.46 -5.57
CA ASP A 54 2.96 -10.16 -5.51
C ASP A 54 1.96 -9.04 -5.23
N LYS A 55 0.78 -9.08 -5.84
CA LYS A 55 -0.32 -8.13 -5.54
C LYS A 55 -0.78 -8.26 -4.09
N GLU A 56 -1.07 -9.47 -3.62
CA GLU A 56 -1.47 -9.71 -2.22
C GLU A 56 -0.40 -9.28 -1.22
N ASN A 57 0.88 -9.44 -1.55
CA ASN A 57 1.98 -8.97 -0.71
C ASN A 57 2.09 -7.45 -0.71
N ALA A 58 1.99 -6.80 -1.88
CA ALA A 58 2.00 -5.35 -1.97
C ALA A 58 0.81 -4.73 -1.21
N GLU A 59 -0.39 -5.31 -1.32
CA GLU A 59 -1.56 -4.91 -0.53
C GLU A 59 -1.31 -5.07 0.98
N ARG A 60 -0.73 -6.20 1.40
CA ARG A 60 -0.35 -6.43 2.81
C ARG A 60 0.68 -5.42 3.31
N GLU A 61 1.66 -5.07 2.50
CA GLU A 61 2.68 -4.06 2.84
C GLU A 61 2.05 -2.67 3.01
N ILE A 62 1.14 -2.28 2.12
CA ILE A 62 0.38 -1.03 2.24
C ILE A 62 -0.43 -1.00 3.54
N LEU A 63 -1.20 -2.06 3.83
CA LEU A 63 -2.01 -2.13 5.05
C LEU A 63 -1.16 -2.11 6.32
N THR A 64 0.00 -2.79 6.30
CA THR A 64 0.95 -2.81 7.42
C THR A 64 1.55 -1.43 7.65
N ARG A 65 1.86 -0.70 6.58
CA ARG A 65 2.36 0.68 6.64
C ARG A 65 1.32 1.62 7.24
N ILE A 66 0.07 1.58 6.74
CA ILE A 66 -1.05 2.36 7.28
C ILE A 66 -1.24 2.05 8.77
N SER A 67 -1.26 0.77 9.15
CA SER A 67 -1.41 0.35 10.54
C SER A 67 -0.30 0.90 11.44
N SER A 68 0.94 0.92 10.95
CA SER A 68 2.08 1.47 11.69
C SER A 68 1.98 2.98 11.86
N LEU A 69 1.66 3.71 10.79
CA LEU A 69 1.43 5.16 10.85
C LEU A 69 0.33 5.53 11.84
N LYS A 70 -0.78 4.79 11.87
CA LYS A 70 -1.87 5.02 12.83
C LYS A 70 -1.41 4.76 14.28
N ARG A 71 -0.66 3.69 14.52
CA ARG A 71 -0.12 3.39 15.86
C ARG A 71 0.84 4.47 16.35
N ASP A 72 1.64 5.03 15.46
CA ASP A 72 2.60 6.09 15.81
C ASP A 72 1.90 7.45 16.03
N CYS A 73 0.82 7.72 15.26
CA CYS A 73 0.08 8.98 15.34
C CYS A 73 -0.90 9.06 16.51
N PHE A 74 -1.53 7.95 16.89
CA PHE A 74 -2.65 7.93 17.82
C PHE A 74 -2.28 7.27 19.15
N SER A 75 -2.76 7.86 20.25
CA SER A 75 -2.52 7.32 21.60
C SER A 75 -3.47 6.17 21.96
N SER A 76 -4.57 6.01 21.23
CA SER A 76 -5.56 4.95 21.48
C SER A 76 -6.08 4.35 20.17
N PRO A 77 -6.29 3.03 20.09
CA PRO A 77 -6.90 2.37 18.94
C PRO A 77 -8.30 2.89 18.58
N LEU A 78 -9.04 3.45 19.54
CA LEU A 78 -10.35 4.05 19.28
C LEU A 78 -10.25 5.26 18.32
N GLN A 79 -9.15 6.02 18.39
CA GLN A 79 -8.92 7.19 17.56
C GLN A 79 -8.72 6.82 16.08
N HIS A 80 -8.37 5.57 15.76
CA HIS A 80 -8.23 5.09 14.39
C HIS A 80 -9.56 5.15 13.61
N GLN A 81 -10.69 5.20 14.33
CA GLN A 81 -12.04 5.21 13.77
C GLN A 81 -12.66 6.60 13.76
N TYR A 82 -11.94 7.64 14.19
CA TYR A 82 -12.44 9.01 14.21
C TYR A 82 -12.35 9.56 12.80
N THR A 83 -13.50 9.76 12.16
CA THR A 83 -13.63 10.26 10.79
C THR A 83 -14.52 11.49 10.77
N PHE A 84 -14.41 12.32 9.74
CA PHE A 84 -15.31 13.47 9.60
C PHE A 84 -16.78 13.05 9.53
N GLU A 85 -17.09 11.96 8.81
CA GLU A 85 -18.46 11.44 8.66
C GLU A 85 -19.12 10.99 9.97
N LYS A 86 -18.32 10.60 10.97
CA LYS A 86 -18.84 10.16 12.27
C LYS A 86 -18.92 11.29 13.30
N PHE A 87 -18.59 12.53 12.90
CA PHE A 87 -18.62 13.67 13.79
C PHE A 87 -20.04 14.23 13.91
N LEU A 88 -20.61 14.22 15.12
CA LEU A 88 -22.01 14.57 15.38
C LEU A 88 -22.43 15.99 14.97
N ASN A 89 -21.50 16.94 14.84
CA ASN A 89 -21.79 18.35 14.55
C ASN A 89 -21.18 18.83 13.23
N GLU A 90 -21.59 18.20 12.12
CA GLU A 90 -21.11 18.51 10.76
C GLU A 90 -21.46 19.94 10.29
N LYS A 91 -22.45 20.58 10.91
CA LYS A 91 -22.83 21.97 10.60
C LYS A 91 -21.97 23.01 11.33
N GLY A 92 -21.19 22.59 12.32
CA GLY A 92 -20.35 23.46 13.13
C GLY A 92 -19.21 24.10 12.31
N GLN A 93 -18.86 25.35 12.65
CA GLN A 93 -17.76 26.06 12.00
C GLN A 93 -16.42 25.32 12.15
N ALA A 94 -16.15 24.77 13.35
CA ALA A 94 -14.93 24.01 13.62
C ALA A 94 -14.79 22.78 12.71
N TYR A 95 -15.88 22.07 12.44
CA TYR A 95 -15.90 20.95 11.51
C TYR A 95 -15.52 21.39 10.09
N LYS A 96 -16.18 22.45 9.58
CA LYS A 96 -15.93 22.96 8.22
C LYS A 96 -14.48 23.40 8.03
N VAL A 97 -13.91 24.09 9.02
CA VAL A 97 -12.51 24.53 8.98
C VAL A 97 -11.57 23.33 8.98
N ALA A 98 -11.78 22.36 9.87
CA ALA A 98 -10.96 21.16 9.95
C ALA A 98 -11.02 20.32 8.65
N TYR A 99 -12.21 20.14 8.08
CA TYR A 99 -12.43 19.39 6.85
C TYR A 99 -11.76 20.07 5.64
N ASN A 100 -11.93 21.38 5.49
CA ASN A 100 -11.29 22.14 4.41
C ASN A 100 -9.76 22.15 4.53
N TYR A 101 -9.24 22.20 5.76
CA TYR A 101 -7.82 22.09 6.04
C TYR A 101 -7.26 20.73 5.62
N ALA A 102 -7.93 19.63 5.98
CA ALA A 102 -7.52 18.29 5.55
C ALA A 102 -7.52 18.15 4.02
N LYS A 103 -8.58 18.63 3.35
CA LYS A 103 -8.67 18.63 1.88
C LYS A 103 -7.59 19.43 1.17
N SER A 104 -7.15 20.53 1.78
CA SER A 104 -6.17 21.45 1.20
C SER A 104 -4.79 21.31 1.83
N PHE A 105 -4.52 20.18 2.51
CA PHE A 105 -3.37 20.04 3.40
C PHE A 105 -2.02 20.28 2.71
N GLU A 106 -1.85 19.82 1.46
CA GLU A 106 -0.61 20.07 0.69
C GLU A 106 -0.33 21.57 0.51
N GLN A 107 -1.36 22.35 0.21
CA GLN A 107 -1.22 23.81 0.08
C GLN A 107 -1.01 24.46 1.46
N MET A 108 -1.78 24.05 2.48
CA MET A 108 -1.64 24.58 3.85
C MET A 108 -0.23 24.34 4.40
N LYS A 109 0.33 23.15 4.14
CA LYS A 109 1.70 22.78 4.53
C LYS A 109 2.73 23.63 3.80
N LYS A 110 2.56 23.86 2.49
CA LYS A 110 3.45 24.72 1.69
C LYS A 110 3.45 26.16 2.18
N ASP A 111 2.29 26.67 2.56
CA ASP A 111 2.11 28.04 3.07
C ASP A 111 2.43 28.16 4.57
N ASN A 112 2.84 27.05 5.21
CA ASN A 112 3.15 26.96 6.65
C ASN A 112 1.98 27.39 7.55
N VAL A 113 0.76 27.06 7.16
CA VAL A 113 -0.48 27.35 7.89
C VAL A 113 -0.84 26.14 8.75
N GLY A 114 -1.10 26.37 10.03
CA GLY A 114 -1.58 25.37 10.99
C GLY A 114 -2.95 25.71 11.59
N LEU A 115 -3.54 24.75 12.30
CA LEU A 115 -4.79 24.94 13.04
C LEU A 115 -4.58 24.84 14.55
N LEU A 116 -5.21 25.74 15.30
CA LEU A 116 -5.29 25.70 16.75
C LEU A 116 -6.73 25.44 17.19
N PHE A 117 -6.96 24.29 17.83
CA PHE A 117 -8.23 23.98 18.48
C PHE A 117 -8.20 24.41 19.94
N TYR A 118 -9.14 25.28 20.36
CA TYR A 118 -9.29 25.75 21.74
C TYR A 118 -10.77 25.69 22.18
N GLY A 119 -11.00 25.64 23.50
CA GLY A 119 -12.34 25.55 24.11
C GLY A 119 -12.45 24.48 25.19
N ASP A 120 -13.62 24.35 25.81
CA ASP A 120 -13.86 23.50 26.99
C ASP A 120 -13.68 22.00 26.74
N VAL A 121 -13.51 21.22 27.82
CA VAL A 121 -13.42 19.75 27.76
C VAL A 121 -14.72 19.19 27.15
N GLY A 122 -14.59 18.16 26.29
CA GLY A 122 -15.75 17.53 25.64
C GLY A 122 -16.26 18.21 24.36
N SER A 123 -15.68 19.33 23.94
CA SER A 123 -16.06 20.06 22.71
C SER A 123 -15.66 19.39 21.37
N GLY A 124 -15.05 18.20 21.39
CA GLY A 124 -14.68 17.47 20.17
C GLY A 124 -13.35 17.87 19.53
N LYS A 125 -12.52 18.71 20.17
CA LYS A 125 -11.20 19.14 19.65
C LYS A 125 -10.30 17.98 19.24
N THR A 126 -10.07 17.02 20.15
CA THR A 126 -9.23 15.84 19.90
C THR A 126 -9.82 14.99 18.78
N TYR A 127 -11.15 14.89 18.72
CA TYR A 127 -11.81 14.13 17.66
C TYR A 127 -11.53 14.73 16.29
N LEU A 128 -11.72 16.05 16.12
CA LEU A 128 -11.44 16.74 14.86
C LEU A 128 -9.96 16.65 14.45
N ALA A 129 -9.03 16.79 15.40
CA ALA A 129 -7.60 16.62 15.13
C ALA A 129 -7.29 15.20 14.64
N CYS A 130 -7.90 14.17 15.26
CA CYS A 130 -7.73 12.79 14.81
C CYS A 130 -8.38 12.55 13.45
N SER A 131 -9.54 13.16 13.16
CA SER A 131 -10.20 13.06 11.85
C SER A 131 -9.34 13.66 10.74
N ILE A 132 -8.67 14.79 10.98
CA ILE A 132 -7.68 15.33 10.03
C ILE A 132 -6.57 14.31 9.79
N ALA A 133 -5.96 13.76 10.86
CA ALA A 133 -4.89 12.79 10.72
C ALA A 133 -5.33 11.52 9.97
N ASN A 134 -6.52 10.99 10.26
CA ASN A 134 -7.06 9.82 9.56
C ASN A 134 -7.40 10.07 8.09
N GLU A 135 -7.72 11.31 7.70
CA GLU A 135 -7.93 11.68 6.29
C GLU A 135 -6.62 11.75 5.51
N LEU A 136 -5.51 12.04 6.19
CA LEU A 136 -4.18 12.20 5.58
C LEU A 136 -3.34 10.91 5.55
N ILE A 137 -3.68 9.92 6.39
CA ILE A 137 -3.01 8.61 6.48
C ILE A 137 -3.65 7.61 5.50
#